data_AF-A0A937WP85-F1
#
_entry.id   AF-A0A937WP85-F1
#
_cell.length_a   1.000
_cell.length_b   1.000
_cell.length_c   1.000
_cell.angle_alpha   90.00
_cell.angle_beta   90.00
_cell.angle_gamma   90.00
#
_symmetry.space_group_name_H-M   'P 1'
#
loop_
_entity.id
_entity.type
_entity.pdbx_description
1 polymer ?
#
loop_
_entity_poly.entity_id
_entity_poly.type
_entity_poly.pdbx_seq_one_letter_code
_entity_poly.pdbx_strand_id
1 'polypeptide(L)'
;MHGLRANPQVEDGYIQIANELIDAIISYPFKNSELKIVLTIIRKTYGWKKKKDRLSFLQISKLSRVSIRHTKRVMKRLVLDNVILKEKIANNNILGLNKDYYSWGLWKSLNPGDQIVTSKVSDSTLQR
;
A
#
# COMPACT_ATOMS: atom_id res chain seq x y z
N MET A 1 -35.53 15.50 -6.85
CA MET A 1 -34.62 14.45 -6.36
C MET A 1 -33.67 15.08 -5.36
N HIS A 2 -33.79 14.78 -4.06
CA HIS A 2 -32.79 15.23 -3.10
C HIS A 2 -31.47 14.51 -3.38
N GLY A 3 -30.42 15.29 -3.64
CA GLY A 3 -29.10 14.78 -3.96
C GLY A 3 -28.51 14.03 -2.77
N LEU A 4 -28.25 12.73 -2.96
CA LEU A 4 -27.47 11.93 -2.02
C LEU A 4 -26.05 12.51 -1.97
N ARG A 5 -25.75 13.25 -0.90
CA ARG A 5 -24.39 13.68 -0.57
C ARG A 5 -23.74 12.62 0.31
N ALA A 6 -22.47 12.33 0.05
CA ALA A 6 -21.68 11.48 0.92
C ALA A 6 -21.47 12.18 2.28
N ASN A 7 -21.60 11.45 3.39
CA ASN A 7 -21.36 11.93 4.75
C ASN A 7 -20.49 10.93 5.55
N PRO A 8 -19.23 10.68 5.14
CA PRO A 8 -18.38 9.72 5.83
C PRO A 8 -17.98 10.22 7.23
N GLN A 9 -18.15 9.38 8.26
CA GLN A 9 -17.67 9.66 9.62
C GLN A 9 -16.54 8.70 10.02
N VAL A 10 -15.63 9.15 10.88
CA VAL A 10 -14.55 8.28 11.41
C VAL A 10 -15.13 7.09 12.19
N GLU A 11 -16.31 7.30 12.77
CA GLU A 11 -17.09 6.33 13.55
C GLU A 11 -17.58 5.16 12.68
N ASP A 12 -17.74 5.39 11.37
CA ASP A 12 -18.06 4.36 10.37
C ASP A 12 -16.85 3.50 10.00
N GLY A 13 -15.68 3.83 10.56
CA GLY A 13 -14.45 3.07 10.47
C GLY A 13 -13.30 3.87 9.86
N TYR A 14 -12.10 3.51 10.30
CA TYR A 14 -10.86 4.10 9.83
C TYR A 14 -9.80 3.02 9.62
N ILE A 15 -8.68 3.41 9.01
CA ILE A 15 -7.52 2.56 8.85
C ILE A 15 -6.47 3.02 9.84
N GLN A 16 -6.18 2.18 10.84
CA GLN A 16 -5.06 2.41 11.74
C GLN A 16 -3.78 1.86 11.12
N ILE A 17 -2.87 2.73 10.74
CA ILE A 17 -1.57 2.40 10.14
C ILE A 17 -0.51 3.35 10.68
N ALA A 18 0.72 2.86 10.83
CA ALA A 18 1.83 3.69 11.32
C ALA A 18 2.15 4.81 10.32
N ASN A 19 2.37 6.02 10.82
CA ASN A 19 2.66 7.19 9.97
C ASN A 19 3.86 6.94 9.06
N GLU A 20 4.94 6.34 9.58
CA GLU A 20 6.13 5.97 8.78
C GLU A 20 5.80 5.09 7.55
N LEU A 21 4.79 4.23 7.62
CA LEU A 21 4.38 3.41 6.47
C LEU A 21 3.59 4.23 5.46
N ILE A 22 2.78 5.18 5.92
CA ILE A 22 2.10 6.13 5.04
C ILE A 22 3.13 7.03 4.35
N ASP A 23 4.11 7.53 5.08
CA ASP A 23 5.20 8.37 4.54
C ASP A 23 6.01 7.61 3.49
N ALA A 24 6.32 6.34 3.74
CA ALA A 24 6.96 5.46 2.76
C ALA A 24 6.09 5.25 1.50
N ILE A 25 4.77 5.09 1.66
CA ILE A 25 3.85 4.95 0.52
C ILE A 25 3.77 6.24 -0.30
N ILE A 26 3.74 7.40 0.37
CA ILE A 26 3.72 8.72 -0.28
C ILE A 26 5.02 8.95 -1.07
N SER A 27 6.15 8.54 -0.50
CA SER A 27 7.47 8.73 -1.10
C SER A 27 7.74 7.78 -2.27
N TYR A 28 7.07 6.61 -2.31
CA TYR A 28 7.31 5.62 -3.35
C TYR A 28 6.68 6.02 -4.69
N PRO A 29 7.42 5.95 -5.82
CA PRO A 29 6.95 6.39 -7.14
C PRO A 29 6.00 5.36 -7.78
N PHE A 30 4.87 5.10 -7.13
CA PHE A 30 3.86 4.17 -7.62
C PHE A 30 3.19 4.71 -8.87
N LYS A 31 2.95 3.83 -9.84
CA LYS A 31 1.94 4.09 -10.87
C LYS A 31 0.55 4.10 -10.24
N ASN A 32 -0.41 4.81 -10.85
CA ASN A 32 -1.79 4.91 -10.34
C ASN A 32 -2.43 3.55 -10.00
N SER A 33 -2.22 2.51 -10.83
CA SER A 33 -2.76 1.17 -10.56
C SER A 33 -2.04 0.44 -9.43
N GLU A 34 -0.74 0.68 -9.24
CA GLU A 34 0.04 0.14 -8.12
C GLU A 34 -0.47 0.73 -6.80
N LEU A 35 -0.57 2.06 -6.72
CA LEU A 35 -1.07 2.75 -5.53
C LEU A 35 -2.49 2.31 -5.16
N LYS A 36 -3.41 2.23 -6.14
CA LYS A 36 -4.78 1.74 -5.91
C LYS A 36 -4.81 0.33 -5.31
N ILE A 37 -3.92 -0.55 -5.77
CA ILE A 37 -3.83 -1.93 -5.29
C ILE A 37 -3.22 -1.98 -3.88
N VAL A 38 -2.17 -1.19 -3.61
CA VAL A 38 -1.57 -1.06 -2.27
C VAL A 38 -2.62 -0.57 -1.26
N LEU A 39 -3.33 0.53 -1.56
CA LEU A 39 -4.39 1.05 -0.71
C LEU A 39 -5.55 0.06 -0.52
N THR A 40 -5.88 -0.71 -1.56
CA THR A 40 -6.87 -1.78 -1.48
C THR A 40 -6.44 -2.87 -0.49
N ILE A 41 -5.19 -3.32 -0.53
CA ILE A 41 -4.66 -4.29 0.41
C ILE A 41 -4.69 -3.71 1.82
N ILE A 42 -4.22 -2.47 2.01
CA ILE A 42 -4.25 -1.78 3.31
C ILE A 42 -5.66 -1.69 3.89
N ARG A 43 -6.65 -1.31 3.07
CA ARG A 43 -8.07 -1.27 3.49
C ARG A 43 -8.58 -2.64 3.91
N LYS A 44 -8.12 -3.71 3.27
CA LYS A 44 -8.51 -5.09 3.53
C LYS A 44 -7.72 -5.77 4.66
N THR A 45 -6.57 -5.23 5.05
CA THR A 45 -5.77 -5.73 6.18
C THR A 45 -5.91 -4.81 7.39
N TYR A 46 -5.28 -3.64 7.37
CA TYR A 46 -5.25 -2.68 8.48
C TYR A 46 -6.65 -2.14 8.79
N GLY A 47 -7.49 -1.94 7.78
CA GLY A 47 -8.91 -1.58 7.97
C GLY A 47 -9.75 -2.68 8.66
N TRP A 48 -9.17 -3.86 8.91
CA TRP A 48 -9.74 -4.96 9.69
C TRP A 48 -8.85 -5.30 10.90
N LYS A 49 -7.92 -4.41 11.28
CA LYS A 49 -6.95 -4.59 12.36
C LYS A 49 -6.06 -5.83 12.21
N LYS A 50 -5.71 -6.18 10.96
CA LYS A 50 -4.82 -7.31 10.62
C LYS A 50 -3.63 -6.83 9.78
N LYS A 51 -2.49 -7.52 9.86
CA LYS A 51 -1.30 -7.21 9.04
C LYS A 51 -1.35 -7.89 7.67
N LYS A 52 -2.00 -9.05 7.58
CA LYS A 52 -2.19 -9.84 6.36
C LYS A 52 -3.60 -10.44 6.32
N ASP A 53 -4.12 -10.69 5.13
CA ASP A 53 -5.43 -11.31 4.95
C ASP A 53 -5.47 -12.20 3.70
N ARG A 54 -6.46 -13.11 3.66
CA ARG A 54 -6.77 -13.95 2.50
C ARG A 54 -7.45 -13.10 1.44
N LEU A 55 -6.77 -12.83 0.34
CA LEU A 55 -7.27 -11.95 -0.71
C LEU A 55 -7.10 -12.57 -2.09
N SER A 56 -8.22 -12.73 -2.80
CA SER A 56 -8.22 -13.10 -4.20
C SER A 56 -7.92 -11.88 -5.09
N PHE A 57 -7.30 -12.12 -6.24
CA PHE A 57 -7.09 -11.05 -7.23
C PHE A 57 -8.41 -10.47 -7.75
N LEU A 58 -9.50 -11.25 -7.73
CA LEU A 58 -10.82 -10.76 -8.11
C LEU A 58 -11.36 -9.73 -7.10
N GLN A 59 -11.21 -9.98 -5.79
CA GLN A 59 -11.59 -9.01 -4.75
C GLN A 59 -10.78 -7.71 -4.88
N ILE A 60 -9.47 -7.82 -5.11
CA ILE A 60 -8.59 -6.67 -5.32
C ILE A 60 -9.02 -5.89 -6.56
N SER A 61 -9.23 -6.58 -7.68
CA SER A 61 -9.66 -5.98 -8.95
C SER A 61 -10.96 -5.20 -8.80
N LYS A 62 -11.96 -5.79 -8.13
CA LYS A 62 -13.26 -5.14 -7.88
C LYS A 62 -13.12 -3.87 -7.02
N LEU A 63 -12.36 -3.92 -5.93
CA LEU A 63 -12.24 -2.79 -5.01
C LEU A 63 -11.36 -1.66 -5.59
N SER A 64 -10.24 -2.02 -6.23
CA SER A 64 -9.31 -1.06 -6.84
C SER A 64 -9.80 -0.50 -8.18
N ARG A 65 -10.85 -1.08 -8.77
CA ARG A 65 -11.35 -0.79 -10.12
C ARG A 65 -10.26 -0.92 -11.20
N VAL A 66 -9.35 -1.87 -11.02
CA VAL A 66 -8.31 -2.25 -11.98
C VAL A 66 -8.71 -3.58 -12.59
N SER A 67 -8.57 -3.76 -13.92
CA SER A 67 -8.95 -5.02 -14.57
C SER A 67 -8.19 -6.21 -13.97
N ILE A 68 -8.80 -7.40 -13.94
CA ILE A 68 -8.21 -8.58 -13.30
C ILE A 68 -6.85 -8.96 -13.91
N ARG A 69 -6.73 -8.86 -15.24
CA ARG A 69 -5.48 -9.10 -15.97
C ARG A 69 -4.40 -8.12 -15.53
N HIS A 70 -4.74 -6.83 -15.44
CA HIS A 70 -3.79 -5.81 -15.03
C HIS A 70 -3.43 -5.94 -13.55
N THR A 71 -4.40 -6.28 -12.69
CA THR A 71 -4.20 -6.54 -11.26
C THR A 71 -3.16 -7.63 -11.04
N LYS A 72 -3.27 -8.77 -11.74
CA LYS A 72 -2.28 -9.86 -11.64
C LYS A 72 -0.86 -9.39 -12.01
N ARG A 73 -0.73 -8.59 -13.08
CA ARG A 73 0.56 -8.03 -13.53
C ARG A 73 1.14 -7.07 -12.48
N VAL A 74 0.33 -6.17 -11.96
CA VAL A 74 0.74 -5.20 -10.92
C VAL A 74 1.13 -5.92 -9.63
N MET A 75 0.33 -6.90 -9.18
CA MET A 75 0.65 -7.71 -8.00
C MET A 75 1.99 -8.44 -8.15
N LYS A 76 2.28 -9.01 -9.33
CA LYS A 76 3.58 -9.65 -9.57
C LYS A 76 4.72 -8.64 -9.38
N ARG A 77 4.57 -7.42 -9.90
CA ARG A 77 5.57 -6.36 -9.75
C ARG A 77 5.72 -5.91 -8.30
N LEU A 78 4.64 -5.62 -7.60
CA LEU A 78 4.67 -5.20 -6.20
C LEU A 78 5.31 -6.24 -5.27
N VAL A 79 5.16 -7.54 -5.57
CA VAL A 79 5.87 -8.61 -4.86
C VAL A 79 7.36 -8.64 -5.24
N LEU A 80 7.71 -8.45 -6.51
CA LEU A 80 9.11 -8.38 -6.97
C LEU A 80 9.87 -7.15 -6.42
N ASP A 81 9.15 -6.05 -6.22
CA ASP A 81 9.65 -4.82 -5.60
C ASP A 81 9.51 -4.86 -4.08
N ASN A 82 9.17 -6.02 -3.51
CA ASN A 82 9.08 -6.27 -2.07
C ASN A 82 8.15 -5.32 -1.30
N VAL A 83 7.23 -4.63 -1.98
CA VAL A 83 6.22 -3.76 -1.36
C VAL A 83 5.12 -4.59 -0.73
N ILE A 84 4.72 -5.68 -1.41
CA ILE A 84 3.66 -6.58 -0.95
C ILE A 84 4.26 -7.94 -0.64
N LEU A 85 4.01 -8.41 0.58
CA LEU A 85 4.29 -9.79 0.98
C LEU A 85 3.17 -10.69 0.47
N LYS A 86 3.55 -11.81 -0.13
CA LYS A 86 2.63 -12.82 -0.64
C LYS A 86 3.06 -14.20 -0.20
N GLU A 87 2.23 -14.86 0.59
CA GLU A 87 2.34 -16.28 0.91
C GLU A 87 1.21 -17.04 0.20
N LYS A 88 1.47 -18.30 -0.17
CA LYS A 88 0.45 -19.19 -0.73
C LYS A 88 0.14 -20.28 0.28
N ILE A 89 -1.10 -20.34 0.76
CA ILE A 89 -1.58 -21.39 1.68
C ILE A 89 -2.70 -22.14 0.97
N ALA A 90 -2.44 -23.39 0.60
CA ALA A 90 -3.28 -24.18 -0.31
C ALA A 90 -3.59 -23.38 -1.60
N ASN A 91 -4.88 -23.12 -1.86
CA ASN A 91 -5.34 -22.37 -3.03
C ASN A 91 -5.53 -20.86 -2.77
N ASN A 92 -5.17 -20.36 -1.58
CA ASN A 92 -5.37 -18.97 -1.17
C ASN A 92 -4.08 -18.16 -1.21
N ASN A 93 -4.18 -16.90 -1.63
CA ASN A 93 -3.11 -15.92 -1.45
C ASN A 93 -3.31 -15.22 -0.10
N ILE A 94 -2.29 -15.24 0.74
CA ILE A 94 -2.21 -14.40 1.93
C ILE A 94 -1.37 -13.19 1.57
N LEU A 95 -1.97 -12.00 1.64
CA LEU A 95 -1.35 -10.75 1.20
C LEU A 95 -1.26 -9.78 2.37
N GLY A 96 -0.15 -9.04 2.42
CA GLY A 96 0.08 -7.97 3.39
C GLY A 96 1.06 -6.93 2.85
N LEU A 97 1.06 -5.75 3.45
CA LEU A 97 2.08 -4.73 3.18
C LEU A 97 3.39 -5.17 3.84
N ASN A 98 4.52 -5.09 3.13
CA ASN A 98 5.82 -5.28 3.76
C ASN A 98 6.15 -4.06 4.64
N LYS A 99 6.29 -4.27 5.94
CA LYS A 99 6.58 -3.18 6.89
C LYS A 99 8.01 -2.68 6.82
N ASP A 100 8.94 -3.49 6.33
CA ASP A 100 10.33 -3.09 6.13
C ASP A 100 10.42 -2.31 4.82
N TYR A 101 10.01 -1.03 4.85
CA TYR A 101 9.96 -0.19 3.65
C TYR A 101 11.33 0.15 3.08
N TYR A 102 12.42 -0.01 3.85
CA TYR A 102 13.78 0.11 3.35
C TYR A 102 14.13 -1.00 2.34
N SER A 103 13.50 -2.16 2.47
CA SER A 103 13.69 -3.28 1.54
C SER A 103 12.87 -3.18 0.24
N TRP A 104 12.07 -2.12 0.08
CA TRP A 104 11.28 -1.94 -1.13
C TRP A 104 12.18 -1.58 -2.32
N GLY A 105 11.78 -2.03 -3.52
CA GLY A 105 12.51 -1.86 -4.77
C GLY A 105 12.60 -0.43 -5.29
N LEU A 106 12.28 0.57 -4.46
CA LEU A 106 12.38 2.01 -4.72
C LEU A 106 13.76 2.40 -5.27
N TRP A 107 14.79 1.64 -4.88
CA TRP A 107 16.20 1.86 -5.21
C TRP A 107 16.72 1.08 -6.42
N LYS A 108 15.89 0.31 -7.15
CA LYS A 108 16.38 -0.49 -8.30
C LYS A 108 16.75 0.36 -9.54
N SER A 109 16.39 1.64 -9.57
CA SER A 109 16.77 2.58 -10.65
C SER A 109 17.61 3.75 -10.17
N LEU A 110 18.03 3.78 -8.92
CA LEU A 110 19.07 4.70 -8.49
C LEU A 110 20.39 4.04 -8.87
N ASN A 111 21.11 4.70 -9.77
CA ASN A 111 22.41 4.20 -10.19
C ASN A 111 23.30 4.07 -8.94
N PRO A 112 24.33 3.20 -8.92
CA PRO A 112 25.25 3.04 -7.78
C PRO A 112 26.03 4.32 -7.36
N GLY A 113 25.66 5.52 -7.84
CA GLY A 113 26.22 6.82 -7.47
C GLY A 113 25.20 7.83 -6.94
N ASP A 114 23.90 7.52 -6.91
CA ASP A 114 22.91 8.46 -6.36
C ASP A 114 22.87 8.30 -4.83
N GLN A 115 23.53 9.22 -4.13
CA GLN A 115 23.48 9.26 -2.67
C GLN A 115 22.04 9.46 -2.21
N ILE A 116 21.56 8.53 -1.38
CA ILE A 116 20.34 8.74 -0.61
C ILE A 116 20.63 9.89 0.35
N VAL A 117 20.18 11.10 0.00
CA VAL A 117 20.10 12.21 0.95
C VAL A 117 19.01 11.84 1.94
N THR A 118 19.36 11.02 2.93
CA THR A 118 18.62 10.95 4.18
C THR A 118 18.92 12.25 4.91
N SER A 119 18.24 13.33 4.51
CA SER A 119 18.09 14.46 5.41
C SER A 119 17.33 13.91 6.61
N LYS A 120 18.06 13.57 7.68
CA LYS A 120 17.53 13.54 9.04
C LYS A 120 16.79 14.86 9.19
N VAL A 121 15.47 14.84 9.11
CA VAL A 121 14.67 15.96 9.61
C VAL A 121 14.89 15.91 11.11
N SER A 122 15.85 16.70 11.59
CA SER A 122 16.01 16.99 12.99
C SER A 122 14.73 17.66 13.46
N ASP A 123 14.01 16.95 14.33
CA ASP A 123 12.91 17.47 15.16
C ASP A 123 13.32 18.80 15.80
N SER A 124 12.95 19.91 15.17
CA SER A 124 13.12 21.25 15.74
C SER A 124 12.03 22.23 15.32
N THR A 125 10.93 21.76 14.72
CA THR A 125 9.83 22.67 14.34
C THR A 125 8.45 22.05 14.56
N LEU A 126 8.22 21.57 15.78
CA LEU A 126 6.88 21.48 16.36
C LEU A 126 6.90 22.06 17.79
N GLN A 127 7.22 23.35 17.86
CA GLN A 127 6.68 24.22 18.89
C GLN A 127 6.04 25.42 18.18
N ARG A 128 4.73 25.32 17.97
CA ARG A 128 3.77 26.43 17.91
C ARG A 128 2.36 25.88 18.02
#